data_AF-A0A497K178-F1
#
_entry.id   AF-A0A497K178-F1
#
_cell.length_a   1.000
_cell.length_b   1.000
_cell.length_c   1.000
_cell.angle_alpha   90.00
_cell.angle_beta   90.00
_cell.angle_gamma   90.00
#
_symmetry.space_group_name_H-M   'P 1'
#
loop_
_entity.id
_entity.type
_entity.pdbx_description
1 polymer ?
#
loop_
_entity_poly.entity_id
_entity_poly.type
_entity_poly.pdbx_seq_one_letter_code
_entity_poly.pdbx_strand_id
1 'polypeptide(L)'
;MKGLSKQASVAALILLFTLLTTCLIGFQVEASPEDAQGINVWFIVKLRDYKTDMPVPNMTLRINFQPSSVWETAYLEGVTNETGTIQRLIKTVTGTSNVEALLKNPPRISRLEVLGNYTVIKINNLFMDEDVTFTGWYETGRTIYTNMRIPLTVRNLGSQIYVECNIWVLDGKLVRVSDYNPITEEKETLTLKPALRANIEDFETEKINPVYESYFFFPINYEVTITPAEKSGLTVEIPPLHVRVDENTTLISWTYLATKCYVEEELSSLSEELGWFKALGLPLTQEYKEYEVVGKHFERALNLILLEEYEPALGGIKRSLDRLNGLRSWLTSQKTYSILTTISICLFIYGLSSLLPSFLLEEQAGKRILLLIRVSIFSLLLVILSLTHFSFKILYAVMAESILGAPVIGVDIPTSLWGCFVLGTLVYFSLTLISARKAAITDLS
;
A
#
# COMPACT_ATOMS: atom_id res chain seq x y z
N MET A 1 -89.79 64.05 18.88
CA MET A 1 -88.37 63.90 19.27
C MET A 1 -87.94 62.43 19.49
N LYS A 2 -88.08 61.54 18.50
CA LYS A 2 -87.50 60.16 18.55
C LYS A 2 -86.98 59.64 17.20
N GLY A 3 -86.79 60.51 16.20
CA GLY A 3 -86.33 60.14 14.84
C GLY A 3 -84.98 60.70 14.41
N LEU A 4 -84.48 61.77 15.03
CA LEU A 4 -83.24 62.44 14.60
C LEU A 4 -81.95 61.84 15.20
N SER A 5 -81.99 61.06 16.29
CA SER A 5 -80.76 60.53 16.91
C SER A 5 -80.20 59.28 16.22
N LYS A 6 -81.02 58.52 15.49
CA LYS A 6 -80.55 57.33 14.73
C LYS A 6 -79.80 57.71 13.45
N GLN A 7 -80.21 58.76 12.74
CA GLN A 7 -79.54 59.18 11.52
C GLN A 7 -78.16 59.80 11.77
N ALA A 8 -78.01 60.57 12.85
CA ALA A 8 -76.70 61.12 13.26
C ALA A 8 -75.70 60.02 13.68
N SER A 9 -76.17 58.94 14.32
CA SER A 9 -75.33 57.81 14.74
C SER A 9 -74.85 56.96 13.55
N VAL A 10 -75.69 56.75 12.54
CA VAL A 10 -75.30 56.00 11.32
C VAL A 10 -74.33 56.82 10.46
N ALA A 11 -74.55 58.13 10.33
CA ALA A 11 -73.63 59.01 9.62
C ALA A 11 -72.26 59.07 10.28
N ALA A 12 -72.20 59.14 11.62
CA ALA A 12 -70.94 59.10 12.36
C ALA A 12 -70.21 57.76 12.21
N LEU A 13 -70.94 56.65 12.16
CA LEU A 13 -70.35 55.31 12.00
C LEU A 13 -69.79 55.10 10.58
N ILE A 14 -70.48 55.60 9.55
CA ILE A 14 -70.00 55.56 8.16
C ILE A 14 -68.75 56.44 8.02
N LEU A 15 -68.73 57.62 8.64
CA LEU A 15 -67.59 58.54 8.57
C LEU A 15 -66.37 58.00 9.34
N LEU A 16 -66.59 57.30 10.45
CA LEU A 16 -65.53 56.58 11.17
C LEU A 16 -65.00 55.39 10.34
N PHE A 17 -65.87 54.68 9.62
CA PHE A 17 -65.48 53.55 8.77
C PHE A 17 -64.72 54.02 7.52
N THR A 18 -65.08 55.17 6.93
CA THR A 18 -64.32 55.75 5.81
C THR A 18 -63.00 56.37 6.25
N LEU A 19 -62.90 56.90 7.47
CA LEU A 19 -61.62 57.35 8.04
C LEU A 19 -60.69 56.16 8.35
N LEU A 20 -61.24 55.05 8.86
CA LEU A 20 -60.47 53.84 9.14
C LEU A 20 -59.98 53.15 7.86
N THR A 21 -60.78 53.11 6.80
CA THR A 21 -60.33 52.58 5.51
C THR A 21 -59.30 53.48 4.83
N THR A 22 -59.43 54.81 4.93
CA THR A 22 -58.42 55.73 4.37
C THR A 22 -57.12 55.76 5.17
N CYS A 23 -57.15 55.55 6.50
CA CYS A 23 -55.93 55.35 7.29
C CYS A 23 -55.25 53.99 7.07
N LEU A 24 -56.00 52.93 6.73
CA LEU A 24 -55.43 51.62 6.35
C LEU A 24 -54.87 51.57 4.92
N ILE A 25 -55.28 52.51 4.05
CA ILE A 25 -54.72 52.69 2.70
C ILE A 25 -53.54 53.68 2.71
N GLY A 26 -53.04 54.04 3.91
CA GLY A 26 -51.80 54.80 4.06
C GLY A 26 -50.60 54.06 3.47
N PHE A 27 -50.11 54.57 2.34
CA PHE A 27 -48.79 54.29 1.77
C PHE A 27 -48.44 52.81 1.54
N GLN A 28 -49.13 52.16 0.59
CA GLN A 28 -48.35 51.39 -0.38
C GLN A 28 -47.81 52.38 -1.40
N VAL A 29 -46.65 52.95 -1.09
CA VAL A 29 -45.73 53.29 -2.18
C VAL A 29 -45.51 51.95 -2.87
N GLU A 30 -46.10 51.78 -4.06
CA GLU A 30 -45.50 50.91 -5.05
C GLU A 30 -44.06 51.40 -5.16
N ALA A 31 -43.16 50.72 -4.44
CA ALA A 31 -41.82 50.60 -4.91
C ALA A 31 -41.99 50.09 -6.32
N SER A 32 -41.85 51.01 -7.29
CA SER A 32 -41.41 50.67 -8.63
C SER A 32 -40.40 49.55 -8.42
N PRO A 33 -40.57 48.37 -9.05
CA PRO A 33 -39.57 47.34 -8.92
C PRO A 33 -38.28 48.03 -9.33
N GLU A 34 -37.38 48.29 -8.37
CA GLU A 34 -35.99 48.56 -8.70
C GLU A 34 -35.68 47.45 -9.67
N ASP A 35 -35.43 47.83 -10.94
CA ASP A 35 -35.09 46.91 -12.01
C ASP A 35 -34.22 45.86 -11.39
N ALA A 36 -34.75 44.63 -11.20
CA ALA A 36 -34.09 43.62 -10.38
C ALA A 36 -32.74 43.38 -11.03
N GLN A 37 -31.71 44.07 -10.53
CA GLN A 37 -30.54 44.35 -11.32
C GLN A 37 -29.84 43.02 -11.48
N GLY A 38 -29.99 42.42 -12.66
CA GLY A 38 -29.59 41.04 -12.89
C GLY A 38 -28.10 40.91 -12.59
N ILE A 39 -27.76 40.07 -11.62
CA ILE A 39 -26.37 39.86 -11.24
C ILE A 39 -25.77 38.88 -12.24
N ASN A 40 -24.79 39.35 -13.00
CA ASN A 40 -24.13 38.52 -14.01
C ASN A 40 -23.15 37.55 -13.35
N VAL A 41 -23.33 36.26 -13.62
CA VAL A 41 -22.42 35.20 -13.16
C VAL A 41 -21.49 34.83 -14.30
N TRP A 42 -20.22 35.15 -14.12
CA TRP A 42 -19.14 34.90 -15.05
C TRP A 42 -18.30 33.72 -14.60
N PHE A 43 -17.99 32.82 -15.51
CA PHE A 43 -17.00 31.79 -15.29
C PHE A 43 -15.67 32.20 -15.92
N ILE A 44 -14.60 32.13 -15.14
CA ILE A 44 -13.24 32.48 -15.55
C ILE A 44 -12.34 31.27 -15.31
N VAL A 45 -11.77 30.74 -16.39
CA VAL A 45 -10.65 29.79 -16.32
C VAL A 45 -9.37 30.53 -16.57
N LYS A 46 -8.33 30.28 -15.76
CA LYS A 46 -6.97 30.73 -16.00
C LYS A 46 -6.07 29.51 -16.10
N LEU A 47 -5.43 29.33 -17.24
CA LEU A 47 -4.45 28.28 -17.49
C LEU A 47 -3.04 28.85 -17.42
N ARG A 48 -2.20 28.24 -16.59
CA ARG A 48 -0.84 28.72 -16.33
C ARG A 48 0.16 27.58 -16.34
N ASP A 49 1.39 27.90 -16.71
CA ASP A 49 2.52 27.02 -16.52
C ASP A 49 2.85 26.94 -15.02
N TYR A 50 2.98 25.74 -14.48
CA TYR A 50 3.22 25.51 -13.05
C TYR A 50 4.57 26.05 -12.58
N LYS A 51 5.59 26.01 -13.44
CA LYS A 51 6.97 26.38 -13.07
C LYS A 51 7.19 27.89 -13.09
N THR A 52 6.62 28.59 -14.07
CA THR A 52 6.85 30.01 -14.34
C THR A 52 5.67 30.90 -13.96
N ASP A 53 4.50 30.33 -13.67
CA ASP A 53 3.21 31.02 -13.48
C ASP A 53 2.79 31.87 -14.70
N MET A 54 3.43 31.66 -15.86
CA MET A 54 3.12 32.35 -17.11
C MET A 54 1.84 31.80 -17.71
N PRO A 55 1.03 32.65 -18.40
CA PRO A 55 -0.18 32.21 -19.06
C PRO A 55 0.13 31.26 -20.22
N VAL A 56 -0.73 30.24 -20.41
CA VAL A 56 -0.64 29.32 -21.55
C VAL A 56 -1.72 29.68 -22.59
N PRO A 57 -1.36 30.34 -23.71
CA PRO A 57 -2.31 30.78 -24.73
C PRO A 57 -2.67 29.66 -25.71
N ASN A 58 -3.76 29.86 -26.46
CA ASN A 58 -4.22 28.99 -27.55
C ASN A 58 -4.45 27.52 -27.17
N MET A 59 -4.81 27.25 -25.91
CA MET A 59 -5.11 25.92 -25.41
C MET A 59 -6.61 25.67 -25.37
N THR A 60 -7.08 24.55 -25.94
CA THR A 60 -8.48 24.17 -25.84
C THR A 60 -8.72 23.38 -24.55
N LEU A 61 -9.69 23.84 -23.75
CA LEU A 61 -10.12 23.20 -22.52
C LEU A 61 -11.58 22.80 -22.60
N ARG A 62 -11.91 21.60 -22.12
CA ARG A 62 -13.30 21.17 -21.91
C ARG A 62 -13.50 20.81 -20.45
N ILE A 63 -14.49 21.42 -19.82
CA ILE A 63 -14.75 21.29 -18.39
C ILE A 63 -16.22 20.91 -18.21
N ASN A 64 -16.47 19.83 -17.46
CA ASN A 64 -17.81 19.48 -17.03
C ASN A 64 -17.95 19.77 -15.53
N PHE A 65 -19.13 20.24 -15.16
CA PHE A 65 -19.46 20.56 -13.79
C PHE A 65 -20.47 19.56 -13.24
N GLN A 66 -20.41 19.32 -11.92
CA GLN A 66 -21.50 18.63 -11.23
C GLN A 66 -22.73 19.56 -11.23
N PRO A 67 -23.89 19.09 -11.73
CA PRO A 67 -25.11 19.91 -11.73
C PRO A 67 -25.50 20.25 -10.29
N SER A 68 -25.92 21.49 -10.08
CA SER A 68 -26.47 21.97 -8.81
C SER A 68 -27.74 22.79 -9.06
N SER A 69 -28.51 23.06 -8.02
CA SER A 69 -29.77 23.84 -8.11
C SER A 69 -29.58 25.25 -8.68
N VAL A 70 -28.36 25.78 -8.69
CA VAL A 70 -28.02 27.12 -9.20
C VAL A 70 -27.18 27.06 -10.48
N TRP A 71 -26.50 25.94 -10.74
CA TRP A 71 -25.58 25.75 -11.87
C TRP A 71 -26.09 24.64 -12.80
N GLU A 72 -26.92 25.02 -13.77
CA GLU A 72 -27.54 24.13 -14.77
C GLU A 72 -26.57 23.79 -15.92
N THR A 73 -25.55 24.62 -16.16
CA THR A 73 -24.60 24.43 -17.26
C THR A 73 -23.63 23.30 -16.94
N ALA A 74 -23.85 22.14 -17.58
CA ALA A 74 -23.08 20.92 -17.36
C ALA A 74 -21.73 20.88 -18.12
N TYR A 75 -21.47 21.83 -19.03
CA TYR A 75 -20.37 21.76 -19.99
C TYR A 75 -19.84 23.13 -20.41
N LEU A 76 -18.52 23.26 -20.48
CA LEU A 76 -17.82 24.40 -21.04
C LEU A 76 -16.69 23.95 -21.95
N GLU A 77 -16.65 24.51 -23.14
CA GLU A 77 -15.53 24.37 -24.09
C GLU A 77 -15.09 25.78 -24.50
N GLY A 78 -13.78 25.99 -24.53
CA GLY A 78 -13.20 27.27 -24.91
C GLY A 78 -11.69 27.17 -25.16
N VAL A 79 -11.16 28.18 -25.85
CA VAL A 79 -9.74 28.33 -26.14
C VAL A 79 -9.18 29.49 -25.33
N THR A 80 -8.04 29.29 -24.67
CA THR A 80 -7.39 30.35 -23.88
C THR A 80 -6.88 31.48 -24.78
N ASN A 81 -7.12 32.73 -24.36
CA ASN A 81 -6.56 33.91 -25.03
C ASN A 81 -5.06 34.12 -24.72
N GLU A 82 -4.47 35.21 -25.20
CA GLU A 82 -3.05 35.56 -24.96
C GLU A 82 -2.67 35.62 -23.47
N THR A 83 -3.63 35.95 -22.61
CA THR A 83 -3.45 35.98 -21.15
C THR A 83 -3.74 34.64 -20.46
N GLY A 84 -3.93 33.56 -21.24
CA GLY A 84 -4.21 32.23 -20.70
C GLY A 84 -5.61 32.10 -20.11
N THR A 85 -6.55 32.97 -20.48
CA THR A 85 -7.87 33.04 -19.85
C THR A 85 -9.00 32.65 -20.80
N ILE A 86 -10.02 31.98 -20.23
CA ILE A 86 -11.32 31.76 -20.85
C ILE A 86 -12.35 32.44 -19.96
N GLN A 87 -13.10 33.38 -20.51
CA GLN A 87 -14.18 34.05 -19.79
C GLN A 87 -15.51 33.82 -20.51
N ARG A 88 -16.51 33.34 -19.78
CA ARG A 88 -17.84 33.08 -20.33
C ARG A 88 -18.93 33.52 -19.36
N LEU A 89 -19.91 34.25 -19.87
CA LEU A 89 -21.14 34.54 -19.13
C LEU A 89 -21.98 33.27 -19.06
N ILE A 90 -22.30 32.82 -17.85
CA ILE A 90 -23.05 31.58 -17.63
C ILE A 90 -24.55 31.87 -17.55
N LYS A 91 -24.93 32.76 -16.64
CA LYS A 91 -26.32 33.16 -16.42
C LYS A 91 -26.37 34.52 -15.74
N THR A 92 -27.46 35.25 -15.99
CA THR A 92 -27.82 36.42 -15.21
C THR A 92 -28.87 35.98 -14.19
N VAL A 93 -28.55 36.15 -12.90
CA VAL A 93 -29.39 35.69 -11.79
C VAL A 93 -30.11 36.87 -11.17
N THR A 94 -31.40 36.72 -10.92
CA THR A 94 -32.21 37.67 -10.17
C THR A 94 -32.45 37.13 -8.75
N GLY A 95 -32.32 38.01 -7.74
CA GLY A 95 -32.54 37.68 -6.33
C GLY A 95 -31.30 37.26 -5.54
N THR A 96 -31.23 37.71 -4.28
CA THR A 96 -30.09 37.53 -3.36
C THR A 96 -29.93 36.09 -2.85
N SER A 97 -31.02 35.33 -2.74
CA SER A 97 -31.02 33.93 -2.26
C SER A 97 -30.19 32.99 -3.15
N ASN A 98 -30.22 33.19 -4.47
CA ASN A 98 -29.46 32.39 -5.44
C ASN A 98 -27.95 32.68 -5.34
N VAL A 99 -27.58 33.93 -5.04
CA VAL A 99 -26.19 34.35 -4.84
C VAL A 99 -25.62 33.73 -3.56
N GLU A 100 -26.37 33.79 -2.47
CA GLU A 100 -25.97 33.14 -1.22
C GLU A 100 -25.85 31.61 -1.35
N ALA A 101 -26.75 30.99 -2.10
CA ALA A 101 -26.69 29.55 -2.36
C ALA A 101 -25.43 29.15 -3.14
N LEU A 102 -25.01 29.95 -4.13
CA LEU A 102 -23.78 29.73 -4.91
C LEU A 102 -22.51 29.89 -4.05
N LEU A 103 -22.50 30.86 -3.12
CA LEU A 103 -21.38 31.08 -2.20
C LEU A 103 -21.27 29.96 -1.16
N LYS A 104 -22.40 29.45 -0.66
CA LYS A 104 -22.43 28.33 0.31
C LYS A 104 -22.07 27.00 -0.35
N ASN A 105 -22.47 26.80 -1.60
CA ASN A 105 -22.24 25.56 -2.35
C ASN A 105 -21.63 25.87 -3.72
N PRO A 106 -20.29 26.10 -3.79
CA PRO A 106 -19.64 26.40 -5.04
C PRO A 106 -19.75 25.24 -6.03
N PRO A 107 -19.83 25.52 -7.34
CA PRO A 107 -19.86 24.48 -8.36
C PRO A 107 -18.57 23.67 -8.31
N ARG A 108 -18.67 22.39 -8.68
CA ARG A 108 -17.56 21.44 -8.62
C ARG A 108 -17.24 20.89 -9.98
N ILE A 109 -15.96 20.78 -10.31
CA ILE A 109 -15.49 20.15 -11.54
C ILE A 109 -15.63 18.63 -11.40
N SER A 110 -16.27 17.99 -12.39
CA SER A 110 -16.38 16.53 -12.49
C SER A 110 -15.47 15.93 -13.56
N ARG A 111 -15.22 16.67 -14.64
CA ARG A 111 -14.36 16.28 -15.76
C ARG A 111 -13.56 17.47 -16.27
N LEU A 112 -12.31 17.24 -16.63
CA LEU A 112 -11.43 18.20 -17.28
C LEU A 112 -10.72 17.50 -18.43
N GLU A 113 -10.70 18.12 -19.60
CA GLU A 113 -9.96 17.67 -20.78
C GLU A 113 -9.11 18.85 -21.27
N VAL A 114 -7.81 18.59 -21.44
CA VAL A 114 -6.83 19.56 -21.95
C VAL A 114 -6.33 19.03 -23.28
N LEU A 115 -6.60 19.75 -24.37
CA LEU A 115 -6.18 19.37 -25.72
C LEU A 115 -4.76 19.89 -25.98
N GLY A 116 -3.79 19.16 -25.44
CA GLY A 116 -2.37 19.35 -25.68
C GLY A 116 -1.57 18.30 -24.94
N ASN A 117 -0.25 18.37 -25.07
CA ASN A 117 0.68 17.50 -24.34
C ASN A 117 1.02 18.10 -22.96
N TYR A 118 -0.01 18.33 -22.15
CA TYR A 118 0.12 18.95 -20.83
C TYR A 118 -0.48 18.05 -19.75
N THR A 119 0.22 17.93 -18.62
CA THR A 119 -0.31 17.29 -17.41
C THR A 119 -0.74 18.37 -16.43
N VAL A 120 -1.94 18.24 -15.86
CA VAL A 120 -2.45 19.12 -14.80
C VAL A 120 -1.78 18.75 -13.48
N ILE A 121 -1.16 19.74 -12.84
CA ILE A 121 -0.45 19.59 -11.56
C ILE A 121 -1.33 20.05 -10.41
N LYS A 122 -2.04 21.17 -10.60
CA LYS A 122 -2.79 21.84 -9.53
C LYS A 122 -4.02 22.53 -10.09
N ILE A 123 -5.13 22.44 -9.36
CA ILE A 123 -6.35 23.19 -9.66
C ILE A 123 -6.74 23.99 -8.41
N ASN A 124 -6.85 25.30 -8.56
CA ASN A 124 -6.98 26.26 -7.46
C ASN A 124 -5.86 26.06 -6.43
N ASN A 125 -6.19 25.65 -5.21
CA ASN A 125 -5.21 25.38 -4.15
C ASN A 125 -5.00 23.89 -3.88
N LEU A 126 -5.55 23.01 -4.72
CA LEU A 126 -5.50 21.55 -4.55
C LEU A 126 -4.52 20.93 -5.55
N PHE A 127 -3.56 20.18 -5.03
CA PHE A 127 -2.59 19.43 -5.83
C PHE A 127 -3.18 18.10 -6.29
N MET A 128 -2.90 17.73 -7.54
CA MET A 128 -3.50 16.55 -8.16
C MET A 128 -2.97 15.23 -7.56
N ASP A 129 -1.74 15.21 -7.07
CA ASP A 129 -1.09 14.06 -6.44
C ASP A 129 -1.58 13.79 -5.00
N GLU A 130 -1.73 14.83 -4.18
CA GLU A 130 -2.03 14.69 -2.75
C GLU A 130 -3.52 14.91 -2.43
N ASP A 131 -4.12 15.96 -2.96
CA ASP A 131 -5.42 16.47 -2.48
C ASP A 131 -6.63 15.92 -3.26
N VAL A 132 -6.39 15.37 -4.46
CA VAL A 132 -7.45 15.05 -5.43
C VAL A 132 -7.51 13.55 -5.72
N THR A 133 -8.71 12.99 -5.58
CA THR A 133 -9.06 11.68 -6.13
C THR A 133 -9.61 11.87 -7.54
N PHE A 134 -8.99 11.17 -8.50
CA PHE A 134 -9.39 11.25 -9.90
C PHE A 134 -9.04 9.95 -10.64
N THR A 135 -9.70 9.74 -11.76
CA THR A 135 -9.30 8.76 -12.78
C THR A 135 -8.92 9.52 -14.04
N GLY A 136 -7.80 9.21 -14.66
CA GLY A 136 -7.35 9.94 -15.83
C GLY A 136 -6.53 9.10 -16.77
N TRP A 137 -6.51 9.51 -18.03
CA TRP A 137 -5.76 8.87 -19.09
C TRP A 137 -5.31 9.89 -20.13
N TYR A 138 -4.24 9.56 -20.82
CA TYR A 138 -3.72 10.30 -21.96
C TYR A 138 -4.11 9.58 -23.25
N GLU A 139 -4.55 10.36 -24.23
CA GLU A 139 -4.69 9.95 -25.62
C GLU A 139 -3.89 10.95 -26.47
N THR A 140 -3.54 10.59 -27.69
CA THR A 140 -2.66 11.41 -28.54
C THR A 140 -3.10 12.88 -28.58
N GLY A 141 -2.29 13.76 -27.98
CA GLY A 141 -2.53 15.20 -27.92
C GLY A 141 -3.64 15.65 -26.96
N ARG A 142 -4.13 14.81 -26.03
CA ARG A 142 -5.10 15.20 -25.01
C ARG A 142 -4.95 14.44 -23.69
N THR A 143 -5.07 15.15 -22.57
CA THR A 143 -5.22 14.54 -21.25
C THR A 143 -6.65 14.68 -20.76
N ILE A 144 -7.21 13.57 -20.25
CA ILE A 144 -8.58 13.51 -19.74
C ILE A 144 -8.54 13.13 -18.26
N TYR A 145 -9.25 13.90 -17.45
CA TYR A 145 -9.43 13.69 -16.02
C TYR A 145 -10.92 13.60 -15.71
N THR A 146 -11.35 12.56 -14.99
CA THR A 146 -12.74 12.28 -14.62
C THR A 146 -12.84 11.90 -13.15
N ASN A 147 -14.08 11.78 -12.65
CA ASN A 147 -14.40 11.39 -11.28
C ASN A 147 -13.76 12.31 -10.22
N MET A 148 -13.58 13.59 -10.58
CA MET A 148 -13.07 14.61 -9.68
C MET A 148 -14.19 15.31 -8.95
N ARG A 149 -13.85 15.93 -7.81
CA ARG A 149 -14.79 16.75 -7.03
C ARG A 149 -14.12 18.02 -6.51
N ILE A 150 -13.60 18.83 -7.44
CA ILE A 150 -12.83 20.02 -7.11
C ILE A 150 -13.75 21.23 -7.01
N PRO A 151 -13.85 21.90 -5.83
CA PRO A 151 -14.66 23.10 -5.69
C PRO A 151 -14.02 24.30 -6.40
N LEU A 152 -14.87 25.09 -7.06
CA LEU A 152 -14.49 26.34 -7.70
C LEU A 152 -14.47 27.51 -6.72
N THR A 153 -13.67 28.52 -7.01
CA THR A 153 -13.60 29.73 -6.17
C THR A 153 -14.68 30.70 -6.61
N VAL A 154 -15.51 31.19 -5.69
CA VAL A 154 -16.57 32.16 -6.01
C VAL A 154 -16.23 33.50 -5.37
N ARG A 155 -16.14 34.56 -6.18
CA ARG A 155 -15.93 35.94 -5.73
C ARG A 155 -17.16 36.78 -6.05
N ASN A 156 -17.72 37.44 -5.05
CA ASN A 156 -18.84 38.36 -5.22
C ASN A 156 -18.31 39.80 -5.21
N LEU A 157 -18.54 40.55 -6.28
CA LEU A 157 -18.19 41.97 -6.41
C LEU A 157 -19.42 42.88 -6.39
N GLY A 158 -20.55 42.40 -5.87
CA GLY A 158 -21.80 43.14 -5.78
C GLY A 158 -22.61 43.08 -7.08
N SER A 159 -22.15 43.77 -8.12
CA SER A 159 -22.85 43.80 -9.42
C SER A 159 -22.57 42.58 -10.31
N GLN A 160 -21.51 41.83 -9.99
CA GLN A 160 -21.06 40.65 -10.74
C GLN A 160 -20.52 39.59 -9.79
N ILE A 161 -20.68 38.33 -10.19
CA ILE A 161 -20.10 37.18 -9.49
C ILE A 161 -19.13 36.49 -10.44
N TYR A 162 -17.92 36.26 -9.97
CA TYR A 162 -16.91 35.49 -10.69
C TYR A 162 -16.76 34.10 -10.06
N VAL A 163 -16.94 33.08 -10.88
CA VAL A 163 -16.59 31.71 -10.56
C VAL A 163 -15.26 31.41 -11.24
N GLU A 164 -14.19 31.33 -10.46
CA GLU A 164 -12.82 31.19 -10.91
C GLU A 164 -12.32 29.73 -10.81
N CYS A 165 -11.67 29.29 -11.87
CA CYS A 165 -10.93 28.05 -11.97
C CYS A 165 -9.50 28.37 -12.40
N ASN A 166 -8.53 28.22 -11.51
CA ASN A 166 -7.11 28.38 -11.85
C ASN A 166 -6.51 26.99 -12.05
N ILE A 167 -5.92 26.72 -13.21
CA ILE A 167 -5.34 25.43 -13.57
C ILE A 167 -3.86 25.65 -13.87
N TRP A 168 -2.99 24.95 -13.15
CA TRP A 168 -1.56 24.90 -13.44
C TRP A 168 -1.21 23.58 -14.11
N VAL A 169 -0.52 23.69 -15.24
CA VAL A 169 -0.09 22.57 -16.07
C VAL A 169 1.43 22.57 -16.25
N LEU A 170 1.98 21.41 -16.59
CA LEU A 170 3.34 21.26 -17.10
C LEU A 170 3.29 20.51 -18.42
N ASP A 171 4.28 20.75 -19.28
CA ASP A 171 4.53 19.90 -20.43
C ASP A 171 4.73 18.45 -19.97
N GLY A 172 4.12 17.54 -20.70
CA GLY A 172 4.20 16.12 -20.43
C GLY A 172 4.87 15.34 -21.54
N LYS A 173 5.38 14.16 -21.19
CA LYS A 173 6.12 13.27 -22.06
C LYS A 173 5.67 11.83 -21.85
N LEU A 174 5.63 11.06 -22.93
CA LEU A 174 5.42 9.62 -22.87
C LEU A 174 6.69 8.91 -22.41
N VAL A 175 6.55 8.09 -21.38
CA VAL A 175 7.62 7.28 -20.80
C VAL A 175 7.12 5.85 -20.64
N ARG A 176 7.97 4.87 -20.93
CA ARG A 176 7.68 3.46 -20.69
C ARG A 176 7.85 3.18 -19.20
N VAL A 177 6.93 2.43 -18.62
CA VAL A 177 7.03 1.94 -17.25
C VAL A 177 6.96 0.43 -17.29
N SER A 178 7.96 -0.26 -16.73
CA SER A 178 7.91 -1.72 -16.60
C SER A 178 7.02 -2.06 -15.40
N ASP A 179 5.80 -2.57 -15.68
CA ASP A 179 4.73 -2.79 -14.71
C ASP A 179 4.48 -4.29 -14.46
N TYR A 180 5.41 -5.15 -14.86
CA TYR A 180 5.34 -6.59 -14.59
C TYR A 180 5.82 -6.91 -13.18
N ASN A 181 5.08 -7.77 -12.49
CA ASN A 181 5.47 -8.33 -11.20
C ASN A 181 6.03 -9.75 -11.42
N PRO A 182 7.34 -9.97 -11.21
CA PRO A 182 7.98 -11.25 -11.51
C PRO A 182 7.61 -12.36 -10.52
N ILE A 183 7.00 -12.00 -9.39
CA ILE A 183 6.66 -12.93 -8.31
C ILE A 183 5.25 -13.48 -8.51
N THR A 184 4.30 -12.62 -8.87
CA THR A 184 2.94 -13.04 -9.23
C THR A 184 2.84 -13.52 -10.67
N GLU A 185 3.88 -13.29 -11.49
CA GLU A 185 3.92 -13.58 -12.92
C GLU A 185 2.85 -12.81 -13.74
N GLU A 186 2.34 -11.70 -13.20
CA GLU A 186 1.27 -10.89 -13.79
C GLU A 186 1.65 -9.41 -13.88
N LYS A 187 0.92 -8.65 -14.72
CA LYS A 187 1.04 -7.19 -14.74
C LYS A 187 0.36 -6.57 -13.53
N GLU A 188 1.09 -5.71 -12.85
CA GLU A 188 0.60 -4.96 -11.71
C GLU A 188 -0.19 -3.73 -12.18
N THR A 189 -1.32 -3.46 -11.54
CA THR A 189 -2.03 -2.20 -11.79
C THR A 189 -1.37 -1.10 -10.97
N LEU A 190 -0.61 -0.23 -11.63
CA LEU A 190 0.08 0.89 -10.99
C LEU A 190 -0.79 2.16 -10.98
N THR A 191 -0.82 2.82 -9.82
CA THR A 191 -1.32 4.18 -9.67
C THR A 191 -0.15 5.14 -9.72
N LEU A 192 -0.15 6.04 -10.69
CA LEU A 192 0.85 7.09 -10.84
C LEU A 192 0.12 8.42 -10.71
N LYS A 193 0.64 9.33 -9.87
CA LYS A 193 0.06 10.68 -9.76
C LYS A 193 1.15 11.75 -9.75
N PRO A 194 0.96 12.88 -10.47
CA PRO A 194 -0.18 13.22 -11.33
C PRO A 194 -0.07 12.67 -12.78
N ALA A 195 0.91 11.79 -13.05
CA ALA A 195 1.05 11.14 -14.36
C ALA A 195 -0.18 10.31 -14.74
N LEU A 196 -0.41 10.12 -16.04
CA LEU A 196 -1.60 9.44 -16.54
C LEU A 196 -1.24 8.19 -17.33
N ARG A 197 -2.06 7.14 -17.24
CA ARG A 197 -1.93 6.00 -18.14
C ARG A 197 -2.20 6.43 -19.58
N ALA A 198 -1.34 6.04 -20.51
CA ALA A 198 -1.53 6.35 -21.92
C ALA A 198 -2.28 5.21 -22.61
N ASN A 199 -3.41 5.55 -23.23
CA ASN A 199 -4.18 4.63 -24.06
C ASN A 199 -3.89 5.00 -25.52
N ILE A 200 -2.88 4.36 -26.11
CA ILE A 200 -2.48 4.68 -27.47
C ILE A 200 -2.48 3.41 -28.31
N GLU A 201 -3.38 3.35 -29.28
CA GLU A 201 -3.52 2.24 -30.23
C GLU A 201 -2.52 2.37 -31.40
N ASP A 202 -2.01 3.59 -31.66
CA ASP A 202 -1.31 3.95 -32.90
C ASP A 202 0.22 4.08 -32.80
N PHE A 203 0.85 3.91 -31.63
CA PHE A 203 2.31 3.94 -31.55
C PHE A 203 2.90 2.59 -31.96
N GLU A 204 3.99 2.64 -32.75
CA GLU A 204 4.82 1.50 -33.15
C GLU A 204 5.03 0.54 -31.96
N THR A 205 4.23 -0.53 -31.95
CA THR A 205 4.32 -1.66 -31.02
C THR A 205 5.66 -2.38 -31.11
N GLU A 206 6.52 -1.99 -32.05
CA GLU A 206 7.88 -2.51 -32.23
C GLU A 206 8.86 -2.11 -31.11
N LYS A 207 8.58 -1.06 -30.34
CA LYS A 207 9.49 -0.56 -29.27
C LYS A 207 9.10 -0.93 -27.85
N ILE A 208 7.95 -1.59 -27.65
CA ILE A 208 7.54 -2.03 -26.31
C ILE A 208 7.28 -3.52 -26.32
N ASN A 209 7.59 -4.18 -25.21
CA ASN A 209 7.00 -5.47 -24.94
C ASN A 209 5.72 -5.27 -24.11
N PRO A 210 4.52 -5.40 -24.71
CA PRO A 210 3.26 -5.14 -24.01
C PRO A 210 2.99 -6.14 -22.88
N VAL A 211 3.78 -7.21 -22.77
CA VAL A 211 3.74 -8.15 -21.65
C VAL A 211 4.41 -7.56 -20.41
N TYR A 212 5.45 -6.74 -20.58
CA TYR A 212 6.28 -6.25 -19.47
C TYR A 212 6.15 -4.75 -19.20
N GLU A 213 5.74 -3.98 -20.20
CA GLU A 213 5.77 -2.52 -20.16
C GLU A 213 4.45 -1.91 -20.59
N SER A 214 4.15 -0.74 -20.04
CA SER A 214 3.02 0.11 -20.42
C SER A 214 3.47 1.56 -20.58
N TYR A 215 2.81 2.32 -21.44
CA TYR A 215 3.08 3.76 -21.59
C TYR A 215 2.31 4.58 -20.57
N PHE A 216 2.99 5.58 -20.02
CA PHE A 216 2.41 6.59 -19.17
C PHE A 216 2.88 7.98 -19.59
N PHE A 217 2.01 8.97 -19.41
CA PHE A 217 2.25 10.36 -19.72
C PHE A 217 2.64 11.11 -18.45
N PHE A 218 3.91 11.45 -18.33
CA PHE A 218 4.51 12.07 -17.16
C PHE A 218 4.70 13.58 -17.34
N PRO A 219 4.45 14.39 -16.31
CA PRO A 219 4.89 15.78 -16.29
C PRO A 219 6.43 15.86 -16.26
N ILE A 220 7.00 16.70 -17.11
CA ILE A 220 8.46 16.88 -17.18
C ILE A 220 8.93 17.68 -15.96
N ASN A 221 10.03 17.23 -15.36
CA ASN A 221 10.68 17.85 -14.20
C ASN A 221 9.80 17.98 -12.94
N TYR A 222 8.73 17.20 -12.82
CA TYR A 222 7.89 17.07 -11.63
C TYR A 222 8.08 15.70 -10.99
N GLU A 223 7.99 15.63 -9.66
CA GLU A 223 8.11 14.38 -8.91
C GLU A 223 6.79 13.61 -8.95
N VAL A 224 6.83 12.39 -9.48
CA VAL A 224 5.67 11.52 -9.60
C VAL A 224 5.85 10.36 -8.65
N THR A 225 4.80 10.06 -7.89
CA THR A 225 4.76 8.89 -7.00
C THR A 225 4.07 7.73 -7.70
N ILE A 226 4.71 6.57 -7.71
CA ILE A 226 4.23 5.32 -8.29
C ILE A 226 3.98 4.33 -7.17
N THR A 227 2.74 3.86 -7.07
CA THR A 227 2.30 2.88 -6.06
C THR A 227 1.43 1.80 -6.71
N PRO A 228 1.49 0.53 -6.24
CA PRO A 228 0.50 -0.47 -6.64
C PRO A 228 -0.91 -0.04 -6.22
N ALA A 229 -1.91 -0.26 -7.08
CA ALA A 229 -3.29 0.20 -6.87
C ALA A 229 -4.05 -0.63 -5.83
N GLU A 230 -3.71 -1.91 -5.71
CA GLU A 230 -4.21 -2.80 -4.68
C GLU A 230 -3.05 -3.22 -3.77
N LYS A 231 -3.37 -3.81 -2.60
CA LYS A 231 -2.37 -4.60 -1.89
C LYS A 231 -2.05 -5.77 -2.80
N SER A 232 -1.03 -5.60 -3.64
CA SER A 232 -0.38 -6.66 -4.40
C SER A 232 -0.35 -7.87 -3.49
N GLY A 233 -0.94 -9.01 -3.86
CA GLY A 233 -1.12 -10.19 -3.01
C GLY A 233 0.17 -10.83 -2.46
N LEU A 234 1.28 -10.12 -2.60
CA LEU A 234 2.56 -10.28 -1.97
C LEU A 234 2.45 -10.13 -0.45
N THR A 235 3.24 -10.94 0.24
CA THR A 235 3.50 -10.81 1.68
C THR A 235 4.35 -9.57 2.01
N VAL A 236 5.09 -9.07 1.01
CA VAL A 236 6.03 -7.95 1.11
C VAL A 236 5.36 -6.65 0.69
N GLU A 237 5.47 -5.61 1.52
CA GLU A 237 5.01 -4.27 1.19
C GLU A 237 6.07 -3.56 0.33
N ILE A 238 5.73 -3.28 -0.94
CA ILE A 238 6.61 -2.55 -1.86
C ILE A 238 6.50 -1.05 -1.54
N PRO A 239 7.61 -0.36 -1.22
CA PRO A 239 7.58 1.07 -0.93
C PRO A 239 7.19 1.89 -2.17
N PRO A 240 6.54 3.06 -2.00
CA PRO A 240 6.28 3.98 -3.09
C PRO A 240 7.57 4.39 -3.82
N LEU A 241 7.53 4.37 -5.16
CA LEU A 241 8.65 4.83 -5.99
C LEU A 241 8.43 6.29 -6.38
N HIS A 242 9.35 7.15 -5.97
CA HIS A 242 9.36 8.56 -6.37
C HIS A 242 10.30 8.76 -7.54
N VAL A 243 9.80 9.32 -8.64
CA VAL A 243 10.56 9.50 -9.89
C VAL A 243 10.38 10.90 -10.43
N ARG A 244 11.47 11.49 -10.91
CA ARG A 244 11.44 12.74 -11.66
C ARG A 244 11.87 12.47 -13.10
N VAL A 245 10.96 12.70 -14.04
CA VAL A 245 11.20 12.49 -15.47
C VAL A 245 11.82 13.73 -16.10
N ASP A 246 12.87 13.53 -16.89
CA ASP A 246 13.48 14.56 -17.72
C ASP A 246 13.31 14.28 -19.23
N GLU A 247 13.90 15.14 -20.06
CA GLU A 247 13.89 15.01 -21.53
C GLU A 247 14.60 13.76 -22.05
N ASN A 248 15.48 13.15 -21.26
CA ASN A 248 16.27 11.97 -21.65
C ASN A 248 15.69 10.67 -21.11
N THR A 249 14.81 10.74 -20.12
CA THR A 249 14.21 9.57 -19.46
C THR A 249 13.27 8.85 -20.43
N THR A 250 13.53 7.59 -20.72
CA THR A 250 12.74 6.78 -21.67
C THR A 250 12.03 5.60 -20.99
N LEU A 251 12.58 5.12 -19.87
CA LEU A 251 12.10 3.96 -19.14
C LEU A 251 12.17 4.21 -17.63
N ILE A 252 11.13 3.81 -16.93
CA ILE A 252 11.09 3.71 -15.46
C ILE A 252 10.84 2.26 -15.11
N SER A 253 11.78 1.62 -14.41
CA SER A 253 11.63 0.21 -14.06
C SER A 253 11.02 0.03 -12.67
N TRP A 254 9.69 -0.10 -12.61
CA TRP A 254 9.01 -0.47 -11.36
C TRP A 254 9.24 -1.95 -11.04
N THR A 255 9.23 -2.82 -12.06
CA THR A 255 9.62 -4.24 -11.96
C THR A 255 10.95 -4.43 -11.24
N TYR A 256 11.98 -3.63 -11.55
CA TYR A 256 13.27 -3.70 -10.85
C TYR A 256 13.12 -3.46 -9.34
N LEU A 257 12.41 -2.40 -8.95
CA LEU A 257 12.19 -2.08 -7.53
C LEU A 257 11.46 -3.22 -6.83
N ALA A 258 10.34 -3.68 -7.40
CA ALA A 258 9.53 -4.76 -6.85
C ALA A 258 10.35 -6.03 -6.64
N THR A 259 11.12 -6.42 -7.66
CA THR A 259 12.02 -7.60 -7.60
C THR A 259 13.04 -7.44 -6.49
N LYS A 260 13.70 -6.27 -6.43
CA LYS A 260 14.77 -6.01 -5.48
C LYS A 260 14.26 -6.11 -4.05
N CYS A 261 13.15 -5.44 -3.74
CA CYS A 261 12.55 -5.48 -2.40
C CYS A 261 12.20 -6.91 -1.98
N TYR A 262 11.55 -7.67 -2.85
CA TYR A 262 11.17 -9.05 -2.56
C TYR A 262 12.40 -9.95 -2.32
N VAL A 263 13.39 -9.87 -3.19
CA VAL A 263 14.60 -10.69 -3.11
C VAL A 263 15.44 -10.34 -1.88
N GLU A 264 15.59 -9.05 -1.56
CA GLU A 264 16.31 -8.60 -0.36
C GLU A 264 15.64 -9.12 0.92
N GLU A 265 14.31 -9.15 0.97
CA GLU A 265 13.58 -9.72 2.11
C GLU A 265 13.79 -11.24 2.23
N GLU A 266 13.67 -11.99 1.14
CA GLU A 266 13.90 -13.44 1.13
C GLU A 266 15.36 -13.78 1.52
N LEU A 267 16.33 -13.05 0.99
CA LEU A 267 17.75 -13.22 1.34
C LEU A 267 18.02 -12.84 2.81
N SER A 268 17.38 -11.80 3.33
CA SER A 268 17.52 -11.40 4.73
C SER A 268 16.94 -12.46 5.66
N SER A 269 15.72 -12.91 5.38
CA SER A 269 15.04 -13.97 6.14
C SER A 269 15.89 -15.25 6.20
N LEU A 270 16.45 -15.68 5.07
CA LEU A 270 17.28 -16.88 5.03
C LEU A 270 18.64 -16.68 5.70
N SER A 271 19.22 -15.49 5.63
CA SER A 271 20.45 -15.14 6.35
C SER A 271 20.27 -15.27 7.86
N GLU A 272 19.15 -14.80 8.40
CA GLU A 272 18.79 -14.94 9.81
C GLU A 272 18.65 -16.42 10.21
N GLU A 273 17.96 -17.23 9.39
CA GLU A 273 17.85 -18.67 9.63
C GLU A 273 19.21 -19.36 9.63
N LEU A 274 20.07 -19.09 8.64
CA LEU A 274 21.43 -19.63 8.59
C LEU A 274 22.26 -19.21 9.81
N GLY A 275 22.13 -17.94 10.22
CA GLY A 275 22.76 -17.41 11.43
C GLY A 275 22.35 -18.17 12.69
N TRP A 276 21.06 -18.48 12.83
CA TRP A 276 20.52 -19.26 13.94
C TRP A 276 21.14 -20.67 14.01
N PHE A 277 21.19 -21.40 12.89
CA PHE A 277 21.80 -22.73 12.85
C PHE A 277 23.30 -22.70 13.12
N LYS A 278 24.01 -21.69 12.61
CA LYS A 278 25.44 -21.50 12.87
C LYS A 278 25.71 -21.26 14.35
N ALA A 279 24.88 -20.44 15.01
CA ALA A 279 24.97 -20.18 16.45
C ALA A 279 24.78 -21.46 17.29
N LEU A 280 24.00 -22.42 16.80
CA LEU A 280 23.79 -23.72 17.43
C LEU A 280 24.89 -24.75 17.13
N GLY A 281 25.87 -24.38 16.31
CA GLY A 281 27.05 -25.20 16.01
C GLY A 281 26.91 -26.13 14.80
N LEU A 282 25.89 -25.94 13.96
CA LEU A 282 25.79 -26.66 12.69
C LEU A 282 26.85 -26.12 11.70
N PRO A 283 27.70 -26.97 11.12
CA PRO A 283 28.66 -26.54 10.11
C PRO A 283 27.93 -26.26 8.79
N LEU A 284 27.91 -24.99 8.37
CA LEU A 284 27.15 -24.50 7.22
C LEU A 284 28.02 -23.93 6.08
N THR A 285 29.25 -24.43 5.92
CA THR A 285 30.23 -23.82 5.00
C THR A 285 29.78 -23.84 3.54
N GLN A 286 29.15 -24.92 3.10
CA GLN A 286 28.67 -25.05 1.72
C GLN A 286 27.39 -24.26 1.50
N GLU A 287 26.53 -24.20 2.50
CA GLU A 287 25.24 -23.52 2.48
C GLU A 287 25.41 -22.00 2.42
N TYR A 288 26.37 -21.44 3.17
CA TYR A 288 26.74 -20.03 3.04
C TYR A 288 27.32 -19.71 1.65
N LYS A 289 28.11 -20.61 1.07
CA LYS A 289 28.64 -20.44 -0.28
C LYS A 289 27.52 -20.46 -1.32
N GLU A 290 26.57 -21.36 -1.17
CA GLU A 290 25.40 -21.44 -2.03
C GLU A 290 24.53 -20.19 -1.93
N TYR A 291 24.25 -19.74 -0.70
CA TYR A 291 23.54 -18.48 -0.42
C TYR A 291 24.20 -17.29 -1.13
N GLU A 292 25.53 -17.14 -1.02
CA GLU A 292 26.28 -16.05 -1.67
C GLU A 292 26.20 -16.13 -3.20
N VAL A 293 26.29 -17.34 -3.77
CA VAL A 293 26.18 -17.55 -5.22
C VAL A 293 24.78 -17.18 -5.71
N VAL A 294 23.74 -17.55 -4.97
CA VAL A 294 22.36 -17.21 -5.29
C VAL A 294 22.14 -15.69 -5.23
N GLY A 295 22.69 -15.01 -4.22
CA GLY A 295 22.67 -13.53 -4.14
C GLY A 295 23.28 -12.86 -5.38
N LYS A 296 24.44 -13.33 -5.83
CA LYS A 296 25.08 -12.83 -7.07
C LYS A 296 24.26 -13.10 -8.33
N HIS A 297 23.57 -14.24 -8.39
CA HIS A 297 22.66 -14.53 -9.50
C HIS A 297 21.45 -13.59 -9.53
N PHE A 298 20.91 -13.22 -8.38
CA PHE A 298 19.87 -12.21 -8.28
C PHE A 298 20.35 -10.83 -8.72
N GLU A 299 21.51 -10.37 -8.26
CA GLU A 299 22.09 -9.09 -8.71
C GLU A 299 22.26 -9.06 -10.23
N ARG A 300 22.72 -10.16 -10.83
CA ARG A 300 22.80 -10.29 -12.28
C ARG A 300 21.43 -10.23 -12.94
N ALA A 301 20.42 -10.91 -12.41
CA ALA A 301 19.08 -10.89 -12.96
C ALA A 301 18.44 -9.49 -12.87
N LEU A 302 18.65 -8.77 -11.77
CA LEU A 302 18.22 -7.38 -11.60
C LEU A 302 18.86 -6.46 -12.64
N ASN A 303 20.15 -6.65 -12.95
CA ASN A 303 20.81 -5.89 -14.01
C ASN A 303 20.22 -6.19 -15.40
N LEU A 304 19.79 -7.42 -15.66
CA LEU A 304 19.13 -7.77 -16.92
C LEU A 304 17.77 -7.06 -17.08
N ILE A 305 17.03 -6.84 -15.99
CA ILE A 305 15.79 -6.02 -16.02
C ILE A 305 16.10 -4.59 -16.47
N LEU A 306 17.18 -3.99 -15.95
CA LEU A 306 17.60 -2.64 -16.33
C LEU A 306 18.07 -2.55 -17.78
N LEU A 307 18.52 -3.66 -18.36
CA LEU A 307 18.90 -3.78 -19.76
C LEU A 307 17.72 -4.15 -20.68
N GLU A 308 16.49 -4.18 -20.16
CA GLU A 308 15.27 -4.56 -20.89
C GLU A 308 15.28 -6.04 -21.35
N GLU A 309 16.19 -6.87 -20.83
CA GLU A 309 16.28 -8.30 -21.10
C GLU A 309 15.39 -9.10 -20.13
N TYR A 310 14.07 -8.92 -20.25
CA TYR A 310 13.09 -9.45 -19.29
C TYR A 310 13.08 -10.99 -19.21
N GLU A 311 13.02 -11.71 -20.34
CA GLU A 311 12.94 -13.17 -20.33
C GLU A 311 14.10 -13.86 -19.58
N PRO A 312 15.38 -13.58 -19.87
CA PRO A 312 16.48 -14.17 -19.12
C PRO A 312 16.55 -13.67 -17.67
N ALA A 313 16.13 -12.42 -17.39
CA ALA A 313 16.03 -11.90 -16.03
C ALA A 313 15.03 -12.71 -15.19
N LEU A 314 13.81 -12.86 -15.68
CA LEU A 314 12.72 -13.59 -15.02
C LEU A 314 13.07 -15.06 -14.82
N GLY A 315 13.63 -15.70 -15.85
CA GLY A 315 14.14 -17.07 -15.73
C GLY A 315 15.27 -17.21 -14.70
N GLY A 316 16.13 -16.19 -14.58
CA GLY A 316 17.18 -16.12 -13.56
C GLY A 316 16.62 -15.96 -12.15
N ILE A 317 15.64 -15.08 -11.95
CA ILE A 317 14.95 -14.85 -10.67
C ILE A 317 14.26 -16.12 -10.21
N LYS A 318 13.45 -16.76 -11.07
CA LYS A 318 12.71 -17.97 -10.74
C LYS A 318 13.61 -19.11 -10.27
N ARG A 319 14.67 -19.42 -11.04
CA ARG A 319 15.64 -20.46 -10.66
C ARG A 319 16.35 -20.16 -9.34
N SER A 320 16.64 -18.88 -9.09
CA SER A 320 17.31 -18.45 -7.87
C SER A 320 16.38 -18.57 -6.66
N LEU A 321 15.10 -18.21 -6.81
CA LEU A 321 14.07 -18.41 -5.78
C LEU A 321 13.83 -19.90 -5.49
N ASP A 322 13.75 -20.74 -6.53
CA ASP A 322 13.65 -22.19 -6.36
C ASP A 322 14.83 -22.74 -5.54
N ARG A 323 16.03 -22.18 -5.76
CA ARG A 323 17.23 -22.57 -5.00
C ARG A 323 17.17 -22.11 -3.55
N LEU A 324 16.73 -20.87 -3.28
CA LEU A 324 16.52 -20.38 -1.91
C LEU A 324 15.48 -21.24 -1.17
N ASN A 325 14.35 -21.53 -1.82
CA ASN A 325 13.29 -22.37 -1.26
C ASN A 325 13.79 -23.79 -0.97
N GLY A 326 14.63 -24.34 -1.85
CA GLY A 326 15.32 -25.61 -1.61
C GLY A 326 16.21 -25.56 -0.36
N LEU A 327 17.01 -24.50 -0.19
CA LEU A 327 17.87 -24.33 0.99
C LEU A 327 17.04 -24.17 2.27
N ARG A 328 15.96 -23.39 2.24
CA ARG A 328 15.03 -23.21 3.37
C ARG A 328 14.35 -24.53 3.76
N SER A 329 13.91 -25.31 2.78
CA SER A 329 13.34 -26.65 2.99
C SER A 329 14.36 -27.62 3.60
N TRP A 330 15.60 -27.56 3.14
CA TRP A 330 16.69 -28.35 3.72
C TRP A 330 16.95 -27.97 5.19
N LEU A 331 17.04 -26.68 5.51
CA LEU A 331 17.19 -26.20 6.88
C LEU A 331 16.04 -26.66 7.78
N THR A 332 14.80 -26.58 7.28
CA THR A 332 13.61 -27.08 7.99
C THR A 332 13.73 -28.59 8.26
N SER A 333 14.21 -29.35 7.28
CA SER A 333 14.46 -30.79 7.42
C SER A 333 15.57 -31.07 8.45
N GLN A 334 16.61 -30.22 8.53
CA GLN A 334 17.66 -30.34 9.55
C GLN A 334 17.14 -30.16 10.97
N LYS A 335 16.12 -29.32 11.20
CA LYS A 335 15.45 -29.24 12.52
C LYS A 335 14.86 -30.61 12.89
N THR A 336 14.07 -31.19 11.99
CA THR A 336 13.42 -32.48 12.20
C THR A 336 14.43 -33.61 12.40
N TYR A 337 15.47 -33.68 11.57
CA TYR A 337 16.51 -34.69 11.71
C TYR A 337 17.28 -34.53 13.02
N SER A 338 17.57 -33.30 13.46
CA SER A 338 18.23 -33.07 14.74
C SER A 338 17.42 -33.55 15.94
N ILE A 339 16.10 -33.41 15.90
CA ILE A 339 15.20 -33.96 16.93
C ILE A 339 15.28 -35.49 16.93
N LEU A 340 15.16 -36.12 15.74
CA LEU A 340 15.21 -37.58 15.62
C LEU A 340 16.57 -38.14 16.05
N THR A 341 17.67 -37.53 15.60
CA THR A 341 19.04 -37.90 15.98
C THR A 341 19.24 -37.77 17.49
N THR A 342 18.74 -36.72 18.11
CA THR A 342 18.81 -36.56 19.57
C THR A 342 18.09 -37.70 20.28
N ILE A 343 16.88 -38.07 19.84
CA ILE A 343 16.13 -39.22 20.39
C ILE A 343 16.93 -40.52 20.20
N SER A 344 17.47 -40.77 19.00
CA SER A 344 18.27 -41.96 18.71
C SER A 344 19.52 -42.05 19.58
N ILE A 345 20.23 -40.94 19.76
CA ILE A 345 21.40 -40.86 20.63
C ILE A 345 20.99 -41.14 22.09
N CYS A 346 19.90 -40.54 22.58
CA CYS A 346 19.40 -40.81 23.94
C CYS A 346 19.07 -42.29 24.17
N LEU A 347 18.40 -42.94 23.22
CA LEU A 347 18.10 -44.38 23.28
C LEU A 347 19.38 -45.23 23.27
N PHE A 348 20.35 -44.87 22.43
CA PHE A 348 21.63 -45.54 22.35
C PHE A 348 22.43 -45.41 23.66
N ILE A 349 22.54 -44.20 24.21
CA ILE A 349 23.23 -43.95 25.50
C ILE A 349 22.56 -44.76 26.61
N TYR A 350 21.22 -44.81 26.65
CA TYR A 350 20.50 -45.61 27.64
C TYR A 350 20.80 -47.11 27.51
N GLY A 351 20.81 -47.64 26.29
CA GLY A 351 21.19 -49.03 26.03
C GLY A 351 22.62 -49.31 26.47
N LEU A 352 23.55 -48.44 26.07
CA LEU A 352 24.97 -48.53 26.42
C LEU A 352 25.17 -48.46 27.94
N SER A 353 24.54 -47.50 28.62
CA SER A 353 24.67 -47.32 30.07
C SER A 353 24.09 -48.49 30.85
N SER A 354 23.10 -49.20 30.30
CA SER A 354 22.53 -50.41 30.90
C SER A 354 23.46 -51.63 30.78
N LEU A 355 24.13 -51.77 29.62
CA LEU A 355 24.99 -52.90 29.27
C LEU A 355 26.42 -52.79 29.80
N LEU A 356 27.03 -51.59 29.75
CA LEU A 356 28.43 -51.38 30.14
C LEU A 356 28.74 -51.90 31.56
N PRO A 357 27.92 -51.58 32.59
CA PRO A 357 28.17 -52.04 33.95
C PRO A 357 28.06 -53.55 34.09
N SER A 358 27.16 -54.21 33.35
CA SER A 358 27.02 -55.67 33.39
C SER A 358 28.18 -56.41 32.72
N PHE A 359 28.92 -55.76 31.81
CA PHE A 359 30.14 -56.35 31.23
C PHE A 359 31.39 -56.09 32.07
N LEU A 360 31.48 -54.91 32.71
CA LEU A 360 32.67 -54.49 33.46
C LEU A 360 32.66 -54.95 34.92
N LEU A 361 31.48 -55.15 35.50
CA LEU A 361 31.31 -55.62 36.87
C LEU A 361 30.69 -57.00 36.82
N GLU A 362 31.52 -58.03 36.99
CA GLU A 362 31.06 -59.38 37.26
C GLU A 362 30.13 -59.41 38.49
N GLU A 363 29.29 -60.45 38.54
CA GLU A 363 28.11 -60.76 39.37
C GLU A 363 28.13 -60.41 40.89
N GLN A 364 29.21 -59.85 41.43
CA GLN A 364 29.40 -59.51 42.85
C GLN A 364 28.88 -58.12 43.26
N ALA A 365 28.53 -57.24 42.31
CA ALA A 365 27.98 -55.93 42.64
C ALA A 365 26.48 -55.99 42.99
N GLY A 366 26.11 -55.53 44.19
CA GLY A 366 24.71 -55.51 44.63
C GLY A 366 23.80 -54.70 43.68
N LYS A 367 22.54 -55.15 43.49
CA LYS A 367 21.56 -54.55 42.55
C LYS A 367 21.43 -53.02 42.65
N ARG A 368 21.53 -52.44 43.86
CA ARG A 368 21.47 -50.99 44.09
C ARG A 368 22.68 -50.24 43.54
N ILE A 369 23.88 -50.81 43.69
CA ILE A 369 25.14 -50.21 43.22
C ILE A 369 25.16 -50.23 41.69
N LEU A 370 24.74 -51.33 41.07
CA LEU A 370 24.70 -51.46 39.63
C LEU A 370 23.72 -50.47 39.00
N LEU A 371 22.57 -50.19 39.64
CA LEU A 371 21.61 -49.18 39.21
C LEU A 371 22.18 -47.75 39.30
N LEU A 372 22.88 -47.41 40.40
CA LEU A 372 23.56 -46.13 40.57
C LEU A 372 24.62 -45.88 39.48
N ILE A 373 25.38 -46.90 39.11
CA ILE A 373 26.39 -46.82 38.06
C ILE A 373 25.74 -46.61 36.69
N ARG A 374 24.65 -47.33 36.38
CA ARG A 374 23.87 -47.14 35.13
C ARG A 374 23.39 -45.70 34.97
N VAL A 375 22.79 -45.13 36.02
CA VAL A 375 22.30 -43.74 36.02
C VAL A 375 23.46 -42.76 35.86
N SER A 376 24.57 -42.99 36.56
CA SER A 376 25.73 -42.09 36.50
C SER A 376 26.37 -42.06 35.12
N ILE A 377 26.55 -43.22 34.48
CA ILE A 377 27.09 -43.31 33.11
C ILE A 377 26.14 -42.64 32.11
N PHE A 378 24.82 -42.90 32.24
CA PHE A 378 23.81 -42.26 31.39
C PHE A 378 23.88 -40.74 31.49
N SER A 379 23.83 -40.20 32.71
CA SER A 379 23.86 -38.76 32.96
C SER A 379 25.15 -38.10 32.48
N LEU A 380 26.30 -38.74 32.71
CA LEU A 380 27.60 -38.21 32.25
C LEU A 380 27.66 -38.11 30.72
N LEU A 381 27.29 -39.18 30.01
CA LEU A 381 27.28 -39.20 28.55
C LEU A 381 26.28 -38.20 27.97
N LEU A 382 25.11 -38.05 28.60
CA LEU A 382 24.10 -37.09 28.17
C LEU A 382 24.57 -35.65 28.34
N VAL A 383 25.24 -35.32 29.45
CA VAL A 383 25.83 -33.99 29.69
C VAL A 383 26.91 -33.67 28.66
N ILE A 384 27.82 -34.62 28.38
CA ILE A 384 28.87 -34.43 27.38
C ILE A 384 28.25 -34.11 26.02
N LEU A 385 27.32 -34.95 25.56
CA LEU A 385 26.71 -34.80 24.24
C LEU A 385 25.78 -33.58 24.14
N SER A 386 25.10 -33.22 25.23
CA SER A 386 24.31 -31.99 25.36
C SER A 386 25.17 -30.74 25.08
N LEU A 387 26.39 -30.70 25.62
CA LEU A 387 27.28 -29.54 25.49
C LEU A 387 28.01 -29.49 24.13
N THR A 388 28.32 -30.66 23.54
CA THR A 388 29.18 -30.74 22.35
C THR A 388 28.42 -30.91 21.04
N HIS A 389 27.28 -31.61 21.03
CA HIS A 389 26.61 -32.02 19.80
C HIS A 389 25.50 -31.05 19.39
N PHE A 390 25.56 -30.51 18.16
CA PHE A 390 24.64 -29.48 17.67
C PHE A 390 23.17 -29.92 17.69
N SER A 391 22.87 -31.20 17.45
CA SER A 391 21.48 -31.71 17.46
C SER A 391 20.78 -31.51 18.80
N PHE A 392 21.49 -31.66 19.92
CA PHE A 392 20.94 -31.40 21.25
C PHE A 392 20.65 -29.91 21.44
N LYS A 393 21.58 -29.04 21.02
CA LYS A 393 21.38 -27.58 21.06
C LYS A 393 20.18 -27.14 20.23
N ILE A 394 20.00 -27.70 19.03
CA ILE A 394 18.82 -27.45 18.20
C ILE A 394 17.53 -27.89 18.91
N LEU A 395 17.50 -29.08 19.51
CA LEU A 395 16.33 -29.53 20.26
C LEU A 395 16.00 -28.60 21.43
N TYR A 396 17.00 -28.17 22.20
CA TYR A 396 16.79 -27.27 23.32
C TYR A 396 16.33 -25.89 22.89
N ALA A 397 16.86 -25.36 21.79
CA ALA A 397 16.37 -24.11 21.21
C ALA A 397 14.88 -24.22 20.85
N VAL A 398 14.49 -25.28 20.13
CA VAL A 398 13.08 -25.52 19.76
C VAL A 398 12.17 -25.67 20.99
N MET A 399 12.63 -26.39 22.02
CA MET A 399 11.87 -26.52 23.27
C MET A 399 11.74 -25.17 23.99
N ALA A 400 12.81 -24.40 24.08
CA ALA A 400 12.79 -23.08 24.72
C ALA A 400 11.89 -22.09 23.97
N GLU A 401 11.94 -22.08 22.63
CA GLU A 401 11.04 -21.29 21.78
C GLU A 401 9.57 -21.62 22.04
N SER A 402 9.24 -22.91 22.16
CA SER A 402 7.86 -23.35 22.45
C SER A 402 7.33 -22.89 23.81
N ILE A 403 8.22 -22.67 24.79
CA ILE A 403 7.86 -22.27 26.15
C ILE A 403 7.81 -20.75 26.29
N LEU A 404 8.77 -20.05 25.66
CA LEU A 404 8.92 -18.60 25.75
C LEU A 404 8.07 -17.84 24.72
N GLY A 405 7.65 -18.51 23.64
CA GLY A 405 6.92 -17.88 22.53
C GLY A 405 7.78 -16.91 21.71
N ALA A 406 9.11 -16.98 21.83
CA ALA A 406 10.06 -16.10 21.15
C ALA A 406 11.28 -16.87 20.64
N PRO A 407 11.86 -16.48 19.48
CA PRO A 407 13.01 -17.16 18.89
C PRO A 407 14.26 -17.05 19.77
N VAL A 408 14.97 -18.17 19.94
CA VAL A 408 16.16 -18.24 20.81
C VAL A 408 17.41 -18.15 19.94
N ILE A 409 18.14 -17.03 20.04
CA ILE A 409 19.28 -16.69 19.17
C ILE A 409 20.51 -17.60 19.40
N GLY A 410 20.54 -18.35 20.51
CA GLY A 410 21.54 -19.36 20.79
C GLY A 410 21.27 -20.05 22.13
N VAL A 411 21.87 -21.22 22.32
CA VAL A 411 21.74 -21.99 23.57
C VAL A 411 22.98 -21.77 24.42
N ASP A 412 22.80 -21.05 25.53
CA ASP A 412 23.83 -20.87 26.54
C ASP A 412 23.99 -22.14 27.41
N ILE A 413 25.06 -22.17 28.21
CA ILE A 413 25.37 -23.34 29.07
C ILE A 413 24.21 -23.63 30.04
N PRO A 414 23.64 -22.65 30.76
CA PRO A 414 22.46 -22.87 31.59
C PRO A 414 21.28 -23.52 30.85
N THR A 415 20.91 -23.02 29.67
CA THR A 415 19.80 -23.58 28.89
C THR A 415 20.11 -25.00 28.42
N SER A 416 21.36 -25.28 28.04
CA SER A 416 21.81 -26.64 27.68
C SER A 416 21.70 -27.60 28.86
N LEU A 417 22.09 -27.17 30.08
CA LEU A 417 22.01 -28.00 31.29
C LEU A 417 20.56 -28.25 31.72
N TRP A 418 19.71 -27.23 31.61
CA TRP A 418 18.27 -27.38 31.87
C TRP A 418 17.61 -28.34 30.87
N GLY A 419 17.88 -28.16 29.58
CA GLY A 419 17.41 -29.05 28.52
C GLY A 419 17.92 -30.49 28.70
N CYS A 420 19.19 -30.65 29.10
CA CYS A 420 19.80 -31.92 29.47
C CYS A 420 19.03 -32.61 30.60
N PHE A 421 18.69 -31.88 31.66
CA PHE A 421 17.94 -32.42 32.78
C PHE A 421 16.53 -32.85 32.39
N VAL A 422 15.79 -32.00 31.67
CA VAL A 422 14.43 -32.30 31.21
C VAL A 422 14.42 -33.51 30.27
N LEU A 423 15.30 -33.51 29.26
CA LEU A 423 15.39 -34.61 28.31
C LEU A 423 15.83 -35.92 28.97
N GLY A 424 16.86 -35.86 29.84
CA GLY A 424 17.38 -37.03 30.53
C GLY A 424 16.35 -37.66 31.47
N THR A 425 15.62 -36.85 32.23
CA THR A 425 14.53 -37.33 33.09
C THR A 425 13.40 -37.94 32.28
N LEU A 426 12.98 -37.31 31.18
CA LEU A 426 11.91 -37.81 30.32
C LEU A 426 12.26 -39.15 29.67
N VAL A 427 13.47 -39.28 29.11
CA VAL A 427 13.94 -40.52 28.47
C VAL A 427 14.03 -41.64 29.49
N TYR A 428 14.68 -41.39 30.63
CA TYR A 428 14.89 -42.42 31.67
C TYR A 428 13.55 -42.86 32.29
N PHE A 429 12.64 -41.92 32.57
CA PHE A 429 11.31 -42.21 33.08
C PHE A 429 10.46 -43.01 32.07
N SER A 430 10.46 -42.62 30.80
CA SER A 430 9.68 -43.32 29.77
C SER A 430 10.13 -44.77 29.57
N LEU A 431 11.45 -44.99 29.52
CA LEU A 431 12.00 -46.34 29.31
C LEU A 431 11.83 -47.24 30.54
N THR A 432 11.97 -46.69 31.75
CA THR A 432 11.69 -47.44 32.98
C THR A 432 10.21 -47.82 33.08
N LEU A 433 9.29 -46.95 32.68
CA LEU A 433 7.86 -47.23 32.63
C LEU A 433 7.51 -48.34 31.62
N ILE A 434 8.12 -48.31 30.42
CA ILE A 434 7.97 -49.39 29.42
C ILE A 434 8.49 -50.73 29.99
N SER A 435 9.64 -50.71 30.66
CA SER A 435 10.22 -51.90 31.29
C SER A 435 9.32 -52.47 32.40
N ALA A 436 8.74 -51.61 33.25
CA ALA A 436 7.85 -52.02 34.34
C ALA A 436 6.56 -52.64 33.80
N ARG A 437 5.98 -52.05 32.74
CA ARG A 437 4.79 -52.59 32.07
C ARG A 437 5.05 -53.97 31.47
N LYS A 438 6.23 -54.20 30.90
CA LYS A 438 6.60 -55.50 30.32
C LYS A 438 6.72 -56.59 31.40
N ALA A 439 7.32 -56.27 32.55
CA ALA A 439 7.42 -57.18 33.69
C ALA A 439 6.04 -57.59 34.24
N ALA A 440 5.12 -56.62 34.36
CA ALA A 440 3.76 -56.90 34.81
C ALA A 440 2.96 -57.80 33.85
N ILE A 441 3.19 -57.70 32.54
CA ILE A 441 2.51 -58.54 31.54
C ILE A 441 3.05 -59.98 31.54
N THR A 442 4.36 -60.17 31.80
CA THR A 442 4.97 -61.50 31.92
C THR A 442 4.65 -62.23 33.22
N ASP A 443 4.34 -61.51 34.30
CA ASP A 443 3.91 -62.12 35.58
C ASP A 443 2.42 -62.54 35.57
N LEU A 444 1.68 -62.20 34.51
CA LEU A 444 0.25 -62.52 34.32
C LEU A 444 0.01 -63.69 33.34
N SER A 445 1.07 -64.27 32.78
CA SER A 445 1.05 -65.51 31.97
C SER A 445 1.72 -66.65 32.72
#